data_AF-A0A699TTM2-F1
#
_entry.id   AF-A0A699TTM2-F1
#
_cell.length_a   1.000
_cell.length_b   1.000
_cell.length_c   1.000
_cell.angle_alpha   90.00
_cell.angle_beta   90.00
_cell.angle_gamma   90.00
#
_symmetry.space_group_name_H-M   'P 1'
#
loop_
_entity.id
_entity.type
_entity.pdbx_description
1 polymer ?
#
loop_
_entity_poly.entity_id
_entity_poly.type
_entity_poly.pdbx_seq_one_letter_code
_entity_poly.pdbx_strand_id
1 'polypeptide(L)'
;MPNLEDITDPTTTMNMALALMAKAFKLNYSTPTNNNQRISSNPCNRHISQRRMNMGQDRQMQMNVGNQVIQHAVQNPRIQNVVQGNA
;
A
#
# COMPACT_ATOMS: atom_id res chain seq x y z
N MET A 1 -23.65 38.41 11.82
CA MET A 1 -22.50 39.22 12.28
C MET A 1 -22.41 39.07 13.78
N PRO A 2 -21.23 38.85 14.38
CA PRO A 2 -21.07 38.86 15.84
C PRO A 2 -21.57 40.19 16.39
N ASN A 3 -22.27 40.21 17.53
CA ASN A 3 -22.75 41.45 18.11
C ASN A 3 -21.55 42.29 18.59
N LEU A 4 -21.56 43.60 18.34
CA LEU A 4 -20.44 44.47 18.68
C LEU A 4 -20.23 44.59 20.21
N GLU A 5 -21.29 44.40 20.99
CA GLU A 5 -21.25 44.37 22.46
C GLU A 5 -20.44 43.18 23.01
N ASP A 6 -20.45 42.03 22.32
CA ASP A 6 -19.70 40.82 22.71
C ASP A 6 -18.17 41.01 22.65
N ILE A 7 -17.70 42.05 21.95
CA ILE A 7 -16.27 42.36 21.77
C ILE A 7 -15.76 43.35 22.83
N THR A 8 -16.67 44.02 23.55
CA THR A 8 -16.32 45.03 24.55
C THR A 8 -16.24 44.43 25.95
N ASP A 9 -17.00 43.36 26.20
CA ASP A 9 -16.91 42.64 27.46
C ASP A 9 -15.63 41.76 27.50
N PRO A 10 -14.73 41.99 28.46
CA PRO A 10 -13.48 41.23 28.58
C PRO A 10 -13.72 39.75 28.86
N THR A 11 -14.83 39.39 29.51
CA THR A 11 -15.18 37.99 29.78
C THR A 11 -15.52 37.26 28.49
N THR A 12 -16.31 37.90 27.63
CA THR A 12 -16.71 37.36 26.32
C THR A 12 -15.51 37.26 25.38
N THR A 13 -14.64 38.26 25.39
CA THR A 13 -13.38 38.25 24.63
C THR A 13 -12.44 37.12 25.07
N MET A 14 -12.26 36.91 26.38
CA MET A 14 -11.44 35.80 26.91
C MET A 14 -12.02 34.43 26.54
N ASN A 15 -13.34 34.25 26.62
CA ASN A 15 -14.01 33.00 26.26
C ASN A 15 -13.86 32.69 24.75
N MET A 16 -13.97 33.70 23.89
CA MET A 16 -13.72 33.56 22.45
C MET A 16 -12.26 33.22 22.17
N ALA A 17 -11.30 33.89 22.82
CA ALA A 17 -9.87 33.59 22.68
C ALA A 17 -9.53 32.16 23.10
N LEU A 18 -10.10 31.68 24.23
CA LEU A 18 -9.92 30.30 24.68
C LEU A 18 -10.53 29.29 23.70
N ALA A 19 -11.72 29.57 23.16
CA ALA A 19 -12.35 28.73 22.15
C ALA A 19 -11.53 28.67 20.84
N LEU A 20 -10.92 29.79 20.43
CA LEU A 20 -10.03 29.85 19.27
C LEU A 20 -8.73 29.08 19.50
N MET A 21 -8.12 29.20 20.69
CA MET A 21 -6.93 28.42 21.06
C MET A 21 -7.23 26.92 21.12
N ALA A 22 -8.38 26.52 21.69
CA ALA A 22 -8.81 25.12 21.70
C ALA A 22 -9.08 24.58 20.28
N LYS A 23 -9.67 25.39 19.39
CA LYS A 23 -9.87 25.04 17.98
C LYS A 23 -8.54 24.90 17.25
N ALA A 24 -7.59 25.81 17.45
CA ALA A 24 -6.26 25.73 16.86
C ALA A 24 -5.47 24.53 17.40
N PHE A 25 -5.52 24.27 18.71
CA PHE A 25 -4.85 23.12 19.31
C PHE A 25 -5.46 21.80 18.80
N LYS A 26 -6.79 21.70 18.76
CA LYS A 26 -7.48 20.56 18.15
C LYS A 26 -7.15 20.46 16.66
N LEU A 27 -7.03 21.54 15.91
CA LEU A 27 -6.68 21.45 14.49
C LEU A 27 -5.23 20.96 14.26
N ASN A 28 -4.29 21.40 15.10
CA ASN A 28 -2.88 21.05 14.97
C ASN A 28 -2.53 19.66 15.52
N TYR A 29 -3.29 19.16 16.51
CA TYR A 29 -3.00 17.92 17.22
C TYR A 29 -4.14 16.89 17.19
N SER A 30 -5.32 17.21 16.65
CA SER A 30 -6.24 16.17 16.18
C SER A 30 -5.53 15.56 15.00
N THR A 31 -4.91 14.41 15.25
CA THR A 31 -4.38 13.49 14.24
C THR A 31 -4.95 13.81 12.88
N PRO A 32 -4.15 14.22 11.88
CA PRO A 32 -4.64 14.19 10.52
C PRO A 32 -4.96 12.71 10.25
N THR A 33 -6.19 12.27 10.47
CA THR A 33 -6.61 10.93 10.06
C THR A 33 -6.72 10.86 8.53
N ASN A 34 -6.56 11.99 7.83
CA ASN A 34 -6.26 12.01 6.39
C ASN A 34 -4.80 11.63 6.06
N ASN A 35 -3.95 11.36 7.07
CA ASN A 35 -2.58 10.88 6.89
C ASN A 35 -2.53 9.47 6.24
N ASN A 36 -3.62 8.70 6.26
CA ASN A 36 -3.66 7.42 5.56
C ASN A 36 -3.68 7.56 4.03
N GLN A 37 -4.19 8.65 3.45
CA GLN A 37 -4.11 8.84 1.99
C GLN A 37 -2.71 9.24 1.54
N ARG A 38 -2.03 10.11 2.29
CA ARG A 38 -0.68 10.58 1.96
C ARG A 38 0.40 9.52 2.23
N ILE A 39 0.19 8.66 3.24
CA ILE A 39 1.08 7.52 3.54
C ILE A 39 0.76 6.30 2.65
N SER A 40 -0.51 6.04 2.30
CA SER A 40 -0.82 4.99 1.31
C SER A 40 -0.35 5.35 -0.10
N SER A 41 -0.13 6.64 -0.39
CA SER A 41 0.57 7.10 -1.59
C SER A 41 2.10 7.08 -1.48
N ASN A 42 2.70 6.32 -0.55
CA ASN A 42 4.14 6.05 -0.62
C ASN A 42 4.45 5.20 -1.87
N PRO A 43 5.00 5.78 -2.96
CA PRO A 43 5.24 5.05 -4.20
C PRO A 43 6.24 3.91 -3.95
N CYS A 44 7.13 4.10 -2.98
CA CYS A 44 8.16 3.13 -2.58
C CYS A 44 7.54 1.84 -2.03
N ASN A 45 6.49 1.95 -1.20
CA ASN A 45 5.81 0.76 -0.65
C ASN A 45 4.95 0.05 -1.71
N ARG A 46 4.39 0.81 -2.67
CA ARG A 46 3.69 0.23 -3.84
C ARG A 46 4.64 -0.57 -4.73
N HIS A 47 5.82 -0.04 -5.02
CA HIS A 47 6.84 -0.75 -5.81
C HIS A 47 7.28 -2.06 -5.16
N ILE A 48 7.43 -2.11 -3.83
CA ILE A 48 7.79 -3.34 -3.10
C ILE A 48 6.66 -4.38 -3.16
N SER A 49 5.42 -3.96 -2.95
CA SER A 49 4.25 -4.84 -3.04
C SER A 49 4.06 -5.41 -4.46
N GLN A 50 4.17 -4.57 -5.50
CA GLN A 50 4.15 -5.02 -6.89
C GLN A 50 5.28 -6.00 -7.20
N ARG A 51 6.51 -5.70 -6.77
CA ARG A 51 7.65 -6.59 -6.96
C ARG A 51 7.44 -7.95 -6.29
N ARG A 52 6.88 -7.97 -5.08
CA ARG A 52 6.54 -9.23 -4.38
C ARG A 52 5.50 -10.05 -5.14
N MET A 53 4.48 -9.42 -5.71
CA MET A 53 3.46 -10.10 -6.51
C MET A 53 4.07 -10.65 -7.82
N ASN A 54 4.88 -9.84 -8.51
CA ASN A 54 5.53 -10.23 -9.77
C ASN A 54 6.52 -11.40 -9.56
N MET A 55 7.31 -11.40 -8.49
CA MET A 55 8.21 -12.54 -8.19
C MET A 55 7.46 -13.86 -7.94
N GLY A 56 6.23 -13.80 -7.40
CA GLY A 56 5.39 -14.99 -7.24
C GLY A 56 4.90 -15.52 -8.60
N GLN A 57 4.44 -14.63 -9.46
CA GLN A 57 3.98 -14.96 -10.81
C GLN A 57 5.11 -15.46 -11.71
N ASP A 58 6.27 -14.79 -11.70
CA ASP A 58 7.44 -15.18 -12.50
C ASP A 58 7.95 -16.58 -12.11
N ARG A 59 7.98 -16.88 -10.81
CA ARG A 59 8.33 -18.23 -10.32
C ARG A 59 7.30 -19.27 -10.74
N GLN A 60 6.01 -18.95 -10.69
CA GLN A 60 4.96 -19.85 -11.14
C GLN A 60 5.04 -20.09 -12.66
N MET A 61 5.31 -19.06 -13.45
CA MET A 61 5.54 -19.19 -14.89
C MET A 61 6.77 -20.04 -15.19
N GLN A 62 7.89 -19.81 -14.51
CA GLN A 62 9.10 -20.61 -14.71
C GLN A 62 8.88 -22.08 -14.35
N MET A 63 8.18 -22.38 -13.25
CA MET A 63 7.82 -23.75 -12.89
C MET A 63 6.89 -24.39 -13.92
N ASN A 64 5.89 -23.65 -14.40
CA ASN A 64 4.98 -24.16 -15.43
C ASN A 64 5.69 -24.42 -16.77
N VAL A 65 6.65 -23.57 -17.16
CA VAL A 65 7.46 -23.78 -18.37
C VAL A 65 8.39 -24.98 -18.19
N GLY A 66 9.10 -25.08 -17.06
CA GLY A 66 9.97 -26.22 -16.76
C GLY A 66 9.20 -27.55 -16.74
N ASN A 67 8.03 -27.58 -16.12
CA ASN A 67 7.17 -28.75 -16.09
C ASN A 67 6.64 -29.14 -17.47
N GLN A 68 6.33 -28.17 -18.33
CA GLN A 68 5.95 -28.44 -19.73
C GLN A 68 7.13 -29.03 -20.51
N VAL A 69 8.32 -28.45 -20.39
CA VAL A 69 9.53 -28.95 -21.07
C VAL A 69 9.85 -30.38 -20.65
N ILE A 70 9.78 -30.69 -19.35
CA ILE A 70 9.99 -32.05 -18.84
C ILE A 70 8.92 -33.01 -19.39
N GLN A 71 7.65 -32.62 -19.37
CA GLN A 71 6.58 -33.45 -19.94
C GLN A 71 6.78 -33.73 -21.43
N HIS A 72 7.15 -32.71 -22.21
CA HIS A 72 7.44 -32.88 -23.64
C HIS A 72 8.67 -33.77 -23.87
N ALA A 73 9.73 -33.65 -23.06
CA ALA A 73 10.91 -34.50 -23.16
C ALA A 73 10.59 -35.96 -22.80
N VAL A 74 9.81 -36.18 -21.74
CA VAL A 74 9.37 -37.52 -21.31
C VAL A 74 8.42 -38.15 -22.32
N GLN A 75 7.54 -37.39 -22.96
CA GLN A 75 6.59 -37.91 -23.96
C GLN A 75 7.21 -38.08 -25.35
N ASN A 76 8.42 -37.59 -25.58
CA ASN A 76 9.11 -37.77 -26.87
C ASN A 76 9.62 -39.21 -27.03
N PRO A 77 9.09 -40.00 -28.00
CA PRO A 77 9.48 -41.41 -28.19
C PRO A 77 10.98 -41.59 -28.47
N ARG A 78 11.59 -40.59 -29.13
CA ARG A 78 13.03 -40.57 -29.42
C ARG A 78 13.90 -40.48 -28.15
N ILE A 79 13.44 -39.77 -27.11
CA ILE A 79 14.17 -39.63 -25.83
C ILE A 79 13.95 -40.86 -24.94
N GLN A 80 12.73 -41.40 -24.91
CA GLN A 80 12.42 -42.64 -24.18
C GLN A 80 13.29 -43.81 -24.66
N ASN A 81 13.49 -43.94 -25.98
CA ASN A 81 14.35 -44.99 -26.55
C ASN A 81 15.84 -44.86 -26.15
N VAL A 82 16.35 -43.63 -25.91
CA VAL A 82 17.72 -43.40 -25.44
C VAL A 82 17.87 -43.75 -23.96
N VAL A 83 16.86 -43.43 -23.14
CA VAL A 83 16.87 -43.77 -21.70
C VAL A 83 16.73 -45.28 -21.49
N GLN A 84 15.98 -45.98 -22.35
CA GLN A 84 15.69 -47.40 -22.22
C GLN A 84 16.68 -48.31 -22.96
N GLY A 85 17.37 -47.80 -23.98
CA GLY A 85 18.44 -48.52 -24.72
C GLY A 85 19.82 -48.49 -24.05
N ASN A 86 19.94 -47.85 -22.88
CA ASN A 86 21.16 -47.80 -22.07
C ASN A 86 21.09 -48.75 -20.84
N ALA A 87 20.13 -49.68 -20.81
CA ALA A 87 19.99 -50.73 -19.81
C ALA A 87 20.61 -52.05 -20.29
#